data_AF-A0A661LMK2-F1
#
_entry.id   AF-A0A661LMK2-F1
#
_cell.length_a   1.000
_cell.length_b   1.000
_cell.length_c   1.000
_cell.angle_alpha   90.00
_cell.angle_beta   90.00
_cell.angle_gamma   90.00
#
_symmetry.space_group_name_H-M   'P 1'
#
loop_
_entity.id
_entity.type
_entity.pdbx_description
1 polymer ?
#
loop_
_entity_poly.entity_id
_entity_poly.type
_entity_poly.pdbx_seq_one_letter_code
_entity_poly.pdbx_strand_id
1 'polypeptide(L)'
;MQPNLQPKKVRLNVQISYELKRKLYHLSAFQGKKISTLVRESIEEKLEQIDKKIFEENMKCAYQELAQENLKVSEDFKYVDSENL
;
A
#
# COMPACT_ATOMS: atom_id res chain seq x y z
N MET A 1 -21.29 1.61 22.78
CA MET A 1 -20.48 2.84 22.56
C MET A 1 -19.10 2.39 22.12
N GLN A 2 -18.73 2.59 20.86
CA GLN A 2 -17.36 2.32 20.41
C GLN A 2 -16.42 3.28 21.14
N PRO A 3 -15.34 2.80 21.79
CA PRO A 3 -14.42 3.70 22.46
C PRO A 3 -13.77 4.62 21.42
N ASN A 4 -13.81 5.92 21.69
CA ASN A 4 -13.06 6.94 20.95
C ASN A 4 -11.56 6.57 20.98
N LEU A 5 -11.11 5.84 19.95
CA LEU A 5 -9.70 5.57 19.69
C LEU A 5 -9.08 6.87 19.19
N GLN A 6 -8.85 7.82 20.10
CA GLN A 6 -8.01 8.96 19.77
C GLN A 6 -6.64 8.41 19.38
N PRO A 7 -6.11 8.78 18.19
CA PRO A 7 -4.85 8.25 17.72
C PRO A 7 -3.76 8.58 18.74
N LYS A 8 -3.17 7.53 19.31
CA LYS A 8 -2.11 7.66 20.32
C LYS A 8 -0.90 8.31 19.64
N LYS A 9 -0.63 9.56 19.99
CA LYS A 9 0.49 10.31 19.41
C LYS A 9 1.81 9.76 19.96
N VAL A 10 2.66 9.27 19.08
CA VAL A 10 4.01 8.79 19.40
C VAL A 10 5.05 9.76 18.83
N ARG A 11 6.15 9.97 19.54
CA ARG A 11 7.28 10.77 19.06
C ARG A 11 8.30 9.86 18.39
N LEU A 12 8.72 10.23 17.19
CA LEU A 12 9.80 9.58 16.47
C LEU A 12 10.99 10.54 16.37
N ASN A 13 12.15 10.13 16.86
CA ASN A 13 13.40 10.87 16.72
C ASN A 13 14.19 10.28 15.57
N VAL A 14 14.49 11.08 14.55
CA VAL A 14 15.23 10.65 13.36
C VAL A 14 16.45 11.53 13.13
N GLN A 15 17.52 10.92 12.68
CA GLN A 15 18.71 11.63 12.21
C GLN A 15 18.63 11.73 10.69
N ILE A 16 18.81 12.95 10.17
CA ILE A 16 18.77 13.24 8.73
C ILE A 16 20.01 14.04 8.33
N SER A 17 20.38 13.95 7.06
CA SER A 17 21.49 14.74 6.53
C SER A 17 21.19 16.25 6.61
N TYR A 18 22.26 17.04 6.64
CA TYR A 18 22.14 18.49 6.63
C TYR A 18 21.45 19.00 5.36
N GLU A 19 21.75 18.43 4.18
CA GLU A 19 21.11 18.86 2.95
C GLU A 19 19.61 18.58 2.97
N LEU A 20 19.20 17.43 3.51
CA LEU A 20 17.78 17.08 3.63
C LEU A 20 17.06 18.05 4.56
N LYS A 21 17.65 18.38 5.72
CA LYS A 21 17.08 19.37 6.64
C LYS A 21 16.90 20.73 5.96
N ARG A 22 17.89 21.17 5.18
CA ARG A 22 17.82 22.44 4.44
C ARG A 22 16.71 22.42 3.40
N LYS A 23 16.59 21.34 2.61
CA LYS A 23 15.50 21.16 1.64
C LYS A 23 14.13 21.17 2.32
N LEU A 24 13.97 20.45 3.43
CA LEU A 24 12.74 20.43 4.21
C LEU A 24 12.35 21.83 4.69
N TYR A 25 13.32 22.63 5.16
CA TYR A 25 13.06 24.00 5.58
C TYR A 25 12.56 24.88 4.43
N HIS A 26 13.22 24.82 3.26
CA HIS A 26 12.79 25.57 2.07
C HIS A 26 11.39 25.17 1.59
N LEU A 27 11.09 23.87 1.51
CA LEU A 27 9.79 23.37 1.09
C LEU A 27 8.68 23.70 2.11
N SER A 28 8.99 23.58 3.40
CA SER A 28 8.11 23.97 4.49
C SER A 28 7.76 25.46 4.43
N ALA A 29 8.75 26.33 4.20
CA ALA A 29 8.52 27.76 4.03
C ALA A 29 7.68 28.07 2.79
N PHE A 30 7.97 27.42 1.66
CA PHE A 30 7.24 27.60 0.40
C PHE A 30 5.76 27.21 0.52
N GLN A 31 5.45 26.11 1.20
CA GLN A 31 4.08 25.65 1.39
C GLN A 31 3.36 26.31 2.59
N GLY A 32 4.06 27.12 3.39
CA GLY A 32 3.51 27.69 4.62
C GLY A 32 3.17 26.66 5.71
N LYS A 33 3.73 25.43 5.61
CA LYS A 33 3.47 24.34 6.56
C LYS A 33 4.63 24.18 7.53
N LYS A 34 4.39 23.60 8.71
CA LYS A 34 5.47 23.18 9.62
C LYS A 34 6.21 21.98 9.05
N ILE A 35 7.53 21.91 9.25
CA ILE A 35 8.34 20.75 8.84
C ILE A 35 7.75 19.43 9.38
N SER A 36 7.29 19.40 10.63
CA SER A 36 6.70 18.21 11.23
C SER A 36 5.38 17.77 10.57
N THR A 37 4.61 18.71 10.02
CA THR A 37 3.41 18.41 9.24
C THR A 37 3.79 17.85 7.88
N LEU A 38 4.71 18.52 7.18
CA LEU A 38 5.22 18.06 5.87
C LEU A 38 5.78 16.64 5.96
N VAL A 39 6.65 16.38 6.95
CA VAL A 39 7.25 15.06 7.16
C VAL A 39 6.18 14.00 7.47
N ARG A 40 5.16 14.34 8.27
CA ARG A 40 4.08 13.41 8.58
C ARG A 40 3.26 13.06 7.33
N GLU A 41 2.81 14.07 6.59
CA GLU A 41 2.05 13.89 5.35
C GLU A 41 2.84 13.02 4.35
N SER A 42 4.13 13.31 4.15
CA SER A 42 4.98 12.51 3.25
C SER A 42 5.18 11.06 3.74
N ILE A 43 5.25 10.82 5.04
CA ILE A 43 5.33 9.46 5.59
C ILE A 43 4.01 8.73 5.34
N GLU A 44 2.87 9.35 5.63
CA GLU A 44 1.54 8.77 5.42
C GLU A 44 1.31 8.42 3.95
N GLU A 45 1.61 9.35 3.03
CA GLU A 45 1.52 9.10 1.59
C GLU A 45 2.43 7.96 1.15
N LYS A 46 3.65 7.89 1.70
CA LYS A 46 4.58 6.83 1.33
C LYS A 46 4.14 5.46 1.84
N LEU A 47 3.55 5.39 3.03
CA LEU A 47 3.00 4.16 3.59
C LEU A 47 1.82 3.66 2.75
N GLU A 48 0.90 4.55 2.37
CA GLU A 48 -0.23 4.20 1.51
C GLU A 48 0.23 3.64 0.16
N GLN A 49 1.27 4.22 -0.44
CA GLN A 49 1.87 3.69 -1.67
C GLN A 49 2.49 2.29 -1.48
N ILE A 50 3.08 2.02 -0.32
CA ILE A 50 3.66 0.70 -0.01
C ILE A 50 2.54 -0.32 0.19
N ASP A 51 1.52 0.02 0.97
CA ASP A 51 0.37 -0.85 1.23
C ASP A 51 -0.36 -1.21 -0.07
N LYS A 52 -0.55 -0.23 -0.96
CA LYS A 52 -1.14 -0.46 -2.28
C LYS A 52 -0.33 -1.47 -3.10
N LYS A 53 1.01 -1.35 -3.11
CA LYS A 53 1.87 -2.30 -3.83
C LYS A 53 1.79 -3.71 -3.25
N ILE A 54 1.76 -3.83 -1.92
CA ILE A 54 1.59 -5.13 -1.25
C ILE A 54 0.24 -5.74 -1.63
N PHE A 55 -0.83 -4.94 -1.61
CA PHE A 55 -2.16 -5.40 -2.00
C PHE A 55 -2.21 -5.86 -3.46
N GLU A 56 -1.62 -5.09 -4.39
CA GLU A 56 -1.56 -5.44 -5.82
C GLU A 56 -0.81 -6.77 -6.05
N GLU A 57 0.33 -6.99 -5.38
CA GLU A 57 1.08 -8.24 -5.51
C GLU A 57 0.29 -9.42 -4.93
N ASN A 58 -0.34 -9.26 -3.76
CA ASN A 58 -1.17 -10.29 -3.16
C ASN A 58 -2.36 -10.68 -4.06
N MET A 59 -3.01 -9.69 -4.67
CA MET A 59 -4.10 -9.92 -5.62
C MET A 59 -3.61 -10.67 -6.85
N LYS A 60 -2.47 -10.28 -7.40
CA LYS A 60 -1.86 -10.98 -8.54
C LYS A 60 -1.59 -12.45 -8.22
N CYS A 61 -1.04 -12.75 -7.04
CA CYS A 61 -0.84 -14.14 -6.60
C CYS A 61 -2.18 -14.89 -6.51
N ALA A 62 -3.20 -14.31 -5.85
CA ALA A 62 -4.51 -14.94 -5.72
C ALA A 62 -5.17 -15.22 -7.08
N TYR A 63 -5.08 -14.29 -8.04
CA TYR A 63 -5.61 -14.51 -9.38
C TYR A 63 -4.85 -15.59 -10.15
N GLN A 64 -3.54 -15.72 -9.95
CA GLN A 64 -2.75 -16.78 -10.56
C GLN A 64 -3.14 -18.15 -10.00
N GLU A 65 -3.35 -18.25 -8.69
CA GLU A 65 -3.86 -19.48 -8.05
C GLU A 65 -5.24 -19.84 -8.58
N LEU A 66 -6.16 -18.87 -8.65
CA LEU A 66 -7.49 -19.08 -9.21
C LEU A 66 -7.44 -19.52 -10.68
N ALA A 67 -6.52 -18.96 -11.48
CA ALA A 67 -6.34 -19.36 -12.86
C ALA A 67 -5.87 -20.82 -12.98
N GLN A 68 -4.99 -21.28 -12.08
CA GLN A 68 -4.56 -22.67 -12.05
C GLN A 68 -5.70 -23.62 -11.68
N GLU A 69 -6.54 -23.24 -10.70
CA GLU A 69 -7.72 -24.02 -10.35
C GLU A 69 -8.73 -24.06 -11.51
N ASN A 70 -9.02 -22.91 -12.12
CA ASN A 70 -9.90 -22.83 -13.28
C ASN A 70 -9.41 -23.67 -14.46
N LEU A 71 -8.09 -23.73 -14.68
CA LEU A 71 -7.50 -24.57 -15.72
C LEU A 71 -7.74 -26.06 -15.43
N LYS A 72 -7.50 -26.50 -14.20
CA LYS A 72 -7.76 -27.89 -13.77
C LYS A 72 -9.24 -28.25 -13.92
N VAL A 73 -10.14 -27.38 -13.46
CA VAL A 73 -11.58 -27.56 -13.63
C VAL A 73 -11.92 -27.65 -15.11
N SER A 74 -11.42 -26.75 -15.95
CA SER A 74 -11.67 -26.79 -17.40
C SER A 74 -11.15 -28.07 -18.05
N GLU A 75 -10.04 -28.64 -17.57
CA GLU A 75 -9.53 -29.93 -18.05
C GLU A 75 -10.43 -31.09 -17.61
N ASP A 76 -10.94 -31.08 -16.38
CA ASP A 76 -11.85 -32.09 -15.85
C ASP A 76 -13.20 -32.11 -16.60
N PHE A 77 -13.69 -30.94 -17.03
CA PHE A 77 -14.94 -30.82 -17.82
C PHE A 77 -14.74 -30.96 -19.33
N LYS A 78 -13.50 -31.05 -19.82
CA LYS A 78 -13.16 -31.09 -21.25
C LYS A 78 -13.83 -32.23 -22.02
N TYR A 79 -14.04 -33.37 -21.35
CA TYR A 79 -14.64 -34.56 -21.96
C TYR A 79 -16.16 -34.61 -21.85
N VAL A 80 -16.72 -33.96 -20.82
CA VAL A 80 -18.18 -33.88 -20.60
C VAL A 80 -18.86 -33.04 -21.69
N ASP A 81 -18.20 -31.97 -22.17
CA ASP A 81 -18.71 -31.17 -23.28
C ASP A 81 -18.58 -31.87 -24.65
N SER A 82 -17.66 -32.84 -24.79
CA SER A 82 -17.44 -33.55 -26.06
C SER A 82 -18.40 -34.73 -26.31
N GLU A 83 -19.16 -35.16 -25.30
CA GLU A 83 -20.16 -36.25 -25.41
C GLU A 83 -21.54 -35.78 -25.91
N ASN A 84 -21.75 -34.46 -26.07
CA ASN A 84 -22.98 -33.88 -26.63
C ASN A 84 -22.93 -33.58 -28.14
N LEU A 85 -22.04 -34.24 -28.89
CA LEU A 85 -21.90 -34.12 -30.36
C LEU A 85 -22.68 -35.20 -31.13
#